data_AF-A0A7L4HVA0-F1
#
_entry.id   AF-A0A7L4HVA0-F1
#
_cell.length_a   1.000
_cell.length_b   1.000
_cell.length_c   1.000
_cell.angle_alpha   90.00
_cell.angle_beta   90.00
_cell.angle_gamma   90.00
#
_symmetry.space_group_name_H-M   'P 1'
#
loop_
_entity.id
_entity.type
_entity.pdbx_description
1 polymer ?
#
loop_
_entity_poly.entity_id
_entity_poly.type
_entity_poly.pdbx_seq_one_letter_code
_entity_poly.pdbx_strand_id
1 'polypeptide(L)'
;QILLLVWNPKHMAVSYYHFYNMSVLPSFTSWDEYFAAFMNGKLAWGSCFDHLVEWNKYIDHKRIMMISYEELRNDQILGIKRIAAFFGSSVYEEDSPRIPRRPVSKNHQRII
;
A
#
# COMPACT_ATOMS: atom_id res chain seq x y z
N GLN A 1 3.92 1.65 -18.21
CA GLN A 1 4.66 1.33 -16.97
C GLN A 1 3.64 1.13 -15.87
N ILE A 2 3.90 0.26 -14.90
CA ILE A 2 2.99 -0.04 -13.78
C ILE A 2 3.78 0.13 -12.48
N LEU A 3 3.24 0.91 -11.54
CA LEU A 3 3.74 1.04 -10.19
C LEU A 3 2.87 0.19 -9.26
N LEU A 4 3.47 -0.80 -8.60
CA LEU A 4 2.80 -1.60 -7.59
C LEU A 4 3.22 -1.14 -6.20
N LEU A 5 2.25 -0.68 -5.41
CA LEU A 5 2.45 -0.34 -4.01
C LEU A 5 2.20 -1.58 -3.14
N VAL A 6 3.23 -2.02 -2.42
CA VAL A 6 3.18 -3.20 -1.55
C VAL A 6 3.09 -2.77 -0.09
N TRP A 7 2.17 -3.36 0.66
CA TRP A 7 2.02 -3.13 2.09
C TRP A 7 2.36 -4.40 2.86
N ASN A 8 2.79 -4.23 4.11
CA ASN A 8 2.86 -5.36 5.04
C ASN A 8 1.44 -5.94 5.20
N PRO A 9 1.21 -7.24 4.95
CA PRO A 9 -0.11 -7.87 5.06
C PRO A 9 -0.75 -7.68 6.43
N LYS A 10 0.04 -7.56 7.50
CA LYS A 10 -0.46 -7.26 8.85
C LYS A 10 -1.14 -5.89 8.91
N HIS A 11 -0.49 -4.86 8.39
CA HIS A 11 -1.06 -3.51 8.34
C HIS A 11 -2.25 -3.43 7.40
N MET A 12 -2.19 -4.17 6.28
CA MET A 12 -3.31 -4.28 5.34
C MET A 12 -4.54 -4.90 6.00
N ALA A 13 -4.37 -5.98 6.77
CA ALA A 13 -5.44 -6.65 7.48
C ALA A 13 -6.19 -5.69 8.43
N VAL A 14 -5.47 -4.93 9.27
CA VAL A 14 -6.14 -4.01 10.19
C VAL A 14 -6.81 -2.85 9.44
N SER A 15 -6.13 -2.28 8.45
CA SER A 15 -6.69 -1.18 7.65
C SER A 15 -7.98 -1.59 6.92
N TYR A 16 -8.01 -2.78 6.32
CA TYR A 16 -9.19 -3.30 5.64
C TYR A 16 -10.33 -3.55 6.63
N TYR A 17 -10.07 -4.11 7.81
CA TYR A 17 -11.13 -4.31 8.82
C TYR A 17 -11.87 -3.01 9.16
N HIS A 18 -11.12 -1.93 9.42
CA HIS A 18 -11.72 -0.63 9.69
C HIS A 18 -12.43 -0.07 8.46
N PHE A 19 -11.87 -0.26 7.26
CA PHE A 19 -12.52 0.16 6.02
C PHE A 19 -13.88 -0.52 5.85
N TYR A 20 -13.97 -1.84 6.03
CA TYR A 20 -15.23 -2.58 5.97
C TYR A 20 -16.28 -1.99 6.91
N ASN A 21 -15.89 -1.69 8.15
CA ASN A 21 -16.77 -1.13 9.18
C ASN A 21 -17.17 0.34 8.94
N MET A 22 -16.50 1.06 8.04
CA MET A 22 -16.80 2.44 7.66
C MET A 22 -17.39 2.57 6.25
N SER A 23 -17.54 1.47 5.52
CA SER A 23 -17.93 1.45 4.11
C SER A 23 -19.35 0.91 3.91
N VAL A 24 -19.78 0.86 2.66
CA VAL A 24 -21.05 0.22 2.25
C VAL A 24 -20.93 -1.30 2.08
N LEU A 25 -19.76 -1.88 2.37
CA LEU A 25 -19.54 -3.32 2.28
C LEU A 25 -20.22 -4.04 3.45
N PRO A 26 -20.59 -5.33 3.28
CA PRO A 26 -21.05 -6.14 4.39
C PRO A 26 -20.02 -6.13 5.53
N SER A 27 -20.41 -5.61 6.69
CA SER A 27 -19.53 -5.58 7.85
C SER A 27 -19.37 -6.98 8.42
N PHE A 28 -18.21 -7.25 9.04
CA PHE A 28 -17.98 -8.46 9.80
C PHE A 28 -18.49 -8.28 11.23
N THR A 29 -18.97 -9.36 11.84
CA THR A 29 -19.52 -9.31 13.20
C THR A 29 -18.40 -9.22 14.24
N SER A 30 -17.21 -9.72 13.91
CA SER A 30 -16.03 -9.72 14.77
C SER A 30 -14.73 -9.65 13.99
N TRP A 31 -13.64 -9.33 14.68
CA TRP A 31 -12.28 -9.39 14.13
C TRP A 31 -11.92 -10.80 13.67
N ASP A 32 -12.25 -11.84 14.44
CA ASP A 32 -11.87 -13.22 14.12
C ASP A 32 -12.55 -13.73 12.85
N GLU A 33 -13.84 -13.40 12.67
CA GLU A 33 -14.59 -13.69 11.45
C GLU A 33 -13.95 -13.01 10.23
N TYR A 34 -13.66 -11.70 10.36
CA TYR A 34 -12.96 -10.94 9.33
C TYR A 34 -11.58 -11.53 9.02
N PHE A 35 -10.78 -11.83 10.03
CA PHE A 35 -9.41 -12.29 9.86
C PHE A 35 -9.37 -13.67 9.21
N ALA A 36 -10.30 -14.56 9.55
CA ALA A 36 -10.47 -15.83 8.85
C ALA A 36 -10.85 -15.59 7.37
N ALA A 37 -11.75 -14.65 7.07
CA ALA A 37 -12.09 -14.30 5.70
C ALA A 37 -10.89 -13.71 4.94
N PHE A 38 -10.12 -12.81 5.56
CA PHE A 38 -8.89 -12.22 5.03
C PHE A 38 -7.86 -13.30 4.67
N MET A 39 -7.57 -14.22 5.60
CA MET A 39 -6.59 -15.30 5.38
C MET A 39 -7.01 -16.29 4.29
N ASN A 40 -8.31 -16.49 4.11
CA ASN A 40 -8.86 -17.35 3.06
C ASN A 40 -9.16 -16.61 1.75
N GLY A 41 -8.82 -15.32 1.63
CA GLY A 41 -9.08 -14.53 0.43
C GLY A 41 -10.56 -14.27 0.15
N LYS A 42 -11.44 -14.42 1.14
CA LYS A 42 -12.91 -14.24 1.02
C LYS A 42 -13.34 -12.80 1.29
N LEU A 43 -12.57 -11.84 0.77
CA LEU A 43 -12.90 -10.42 0.81
C LEU A 43 -13.36 -9.96 -0.58
N ALA A 44 -14.00 -8.79 -0.65
CA ALA A 44 -14.51 -8.18 -1.88
C ALA A 44 -13.48 -8.09 -3.03
N TRP A 45 -12.19 -8.04 -2.71
CA TRP A 45 -11.09 -7.99 -3.69
C TRP A 45 -10.20 -9.24 -3.74
N GLY A 46 -10.63 -10.32 -3.09
CA GLY A 46 -9.91 -11.58 -3.04
C GLY A 46 -8.74 -11.61 -2.05
N SER A 47 -7.80 -12.53 -2.27
CA SER A 47 -6.60 -12.73 -1.46
C SER A 47 -5.50 -11.73 -1.80
N CYS A 48 -5.10 -10.90 -0.84
CA CYS A 48 -3.92 -10.04 -1.02
C CYS A 48 -2.63 -10.86 -1.24
N PHE A 49 -2.55 -12.08 -0.69
CA PHE A 49 -1.40 -12.95 -0.86
C PHE A 49 -1.29 -13.46 -2.29
N ASP A 50 -2.41 -13.83 -2.91
CA ASP A 50 -2.44 -14.30 -4.29
C ASP A 50 -2.02 -13.17 -5.24
N HIS A 51 -2.48 -11.95 -4.98
CA HIS A 51 -2.02 -10.75 -5.70
C HIS A 51 -0.51 -10.56 -5.56
N LEU A 52 0.05 -10.66 -4.35
CA LEU A 52 1.50 -10.50 -4.14
C LEU A 52 2.29 -11.59 -4.87
N VAL A 53 1.85 -12.85 -4.81
CA VAL A 53 2.50 -13.97 -5.49
C VAL A 53 2.45 -13.80 -7.01
N GLU A 54 1.31 -13.37 -7.56
CA GLU A 54 1.15 -13.16 -8.99
C GLU A 54 2.06 -12.04 -9.49
N TRP A 55 2.08 -10.89 -8.80
CA TRP A 55 2.92 -9.76 -9.17
C TRP A 55 4.41 -10.02 -8.97
N ASN A 56 4.79 -10.86 -8.01
CA ASN A 56 6.18 -11.25 -7.80
C ASN A 56 6.80 -11.92 -9.04
N LYS A 57 5.99 -12.57 -9.89
CA LYS A 57 6.46 -13.16 -11.16
C LYS A 57 7.01 -12.11 -12.13
N TYR A 58 6.67 -10.84 -11.93
CA TYR A 58 7.05 -9.74 -12.81
C TYR A 58 8.01 -8.74 -12.14
N ILE A 59 8.61 -9.10 -11.01
CA ILE A 59 9.47 -8.19 -10.23
C ILE A 59 10.66 -7.66 -11.05
N ASP A 60 11.20 -8.46 -11.97
CA ASP A 60 12.32 -8.10 -12.84
C ASP A 60 11.89 -7.46 -14.17
N HIS A 61 10.58 -7.34 -14.42
CA HIS A 61 10.08 -6.80 -15.66
C HIS A 61 10.27 -5.27 -15.69
N LYS A 62 11.11 -4.76 -16.61
CA LYS A 62 11.50 -3.33 -16.70
C LYS A 62 10.37 -2.29 -16.72
N ARG A 63 9.14 -2.69 -17.10
CA ARG A 63 7.94 -1.83 -17.09
C ARG A 63 7.12 -1.90 -15.80
N ILE A 64 7.56 -2.64 -14.79
CA ILE A 64 6.91 -2.80 -13.49
C ILE A 64 7.91 -2.36 -12.42
N MET A 65 7.45 -1.52 -11.49
CA MET A 65 8.22 -1.15 -10.31
C MET A 65 7.39 -1.51 -9.08
N MET A 66 7.96 -2.31 -8.19
CA MET A 66 7.41 -2.55 -6.86
C MET A 66 8.06 -1.58 -5.88
N ILE A 67 7.24 -0.90 -5.08
CA ILE A 67 7.69 -0.07 -3.96
C ILE A 67 6.85 -0.40 -2.74
N SER A 68 7.49 -0.53 -1.58
CA SER A 68 6.74 -0.76 -0.34
C SER A 68 6.29 0.54 0.29
N TYR A 69 5.16 0.51 1.01
CA TYR A 69 4.71 1.65 1.80
C TYR A 69 5.75 2.08 2.84
N GLU A 70 6.44 1.12 3.47
CA GLU A 70 7.46 1.42 4.47
C GLU A 70 8.69 2.09 3.86
N GLU A 71 9.06 1.73 2.63
CA GLU A 71 10.13 2.42 1.90
C GLU A 71 9.76 3.90 1.65
N LEU A 72 8.55 4.14 1.15
CA LEU A 72 8.02 5.51 0.94
C LEU A 72 7.91 6.30 2.25
N ARG A 73 7.58 5.62 3.34
CA ARG A 73 7.45 6.24 4.67
C ARG A 73 8.81 6.58 5.27
N ASN A 74 9.81 5.72 5.10
CA ASN A 74 11.15 5.89 5.65
C ASN A 74 11.93 7.00 4.94
N ASP A 75 11.89 7.02 3.60
CA ASP A 75 12.50 8.08 2.79
C ASP A 75 11.60 8.48 1.62
N GLN A 76 10.69 9.40 1.91
CA GLN A 76 9.72 9.89 0.95
C GLN A 76 10.37 10.60 -0.24
N ILE A 77 11.47 11.32 -0.02
CA ILE A 77 12.13 12.08 -1.11
C ILE A 77 12.77 11.10 -2.09
N LEU A 78 13.52 10.12 -1.57
CA LEU A 78 14.13 9.09 -2.41
C LEU A 78 13.07 8.26 -3.13
N GLY A 79 11.99 7.87 -2.44
CA GLY A 79 10.90 7.12 -3.04
C GLY A 79 10.19 7.85 -4.18
N ILE A 80 9.88 9.15 -4.02
CA ILE A 80 9.28 9.96 -5.10
C ILE A 80 10.26 10.12 -6.27
N LYS A 81 11.56 10.35 -6.00
CA LYS A 81 12.59 10.41 -7.05
C LYS A 81 12.66 9.12 -7.87
N ARG A 82 12.62 7.97 -7.21
CA ARG A 82 12.58 6.65 -7.88
C ARG A 82 11.33 6.50 -8.74
N ILE A 83 10.16 6.88 -8.23
CA ILE A 83 8.89 6.85 -8.99
C ILE A 83 8.96 7.75 -10.22
N ALA A 84 9.44 8.99 -10.08
CA ALA A 84 9.59 9.92 -11.19
C ALA A 84 10.51 9.36 -12.28
N ALA A 85 11.69 8.88 -11.89
CA ALA A 85 12.67 8.26 -12.79
C ALA A 85 12.08 7.04 -13.53
N PHE A 86 11.30 6.20 -12.83
CA PHE A 86 10.67 5.02 -13.44
C PHE A 86 9.67 5.39 -14.54
N PHE A 87 8.93 6.48 -14.39
CA PHE A 87 8.01 6.99 -15.43
C PHE A 87 8.71 7.89 -16.47
N GLY A 88 10.04 7.98 -16.45
CA GLY A 88 10.81 8.83 -17.38
C GLY A 88 10.61 10.33 -17.15
N SER A 89 10.11 10.73 -15.98
CA SER A 89 9.95 12.14 -15.61
C SER A 89 11.19 12.62 -14.87
N SER A 90 11.82 13.68 -15.36
CA SER A 90 12.90 14.40 -14.66
C SER A 90 12.29 15.37 -13.64
N VAL A 91 11.58 14.84 -12.64
CA VAL A 91 11.22 15.66 -11.49
C VAL A 91 12.43 15.68 -10.58
N TYR A 92 12.78 16.86 -10.07
CA TYR A 92 13.91 17.22 -9.19
C TYR A 92 15.14 17.83 -9.88
N GLU A 93 14.94 18.95 -10.56
CA GLU A 93 15.85 20.09 -10.33
C GLU A 93 15.45 20.80 -9.02
N GLU A 94 16.41 21.44 -8.36
CA GLU A 94 16.49 21.87 -6.95
C GLU A 94 15.31 22.62 -6.29
N ASP A 95 14.23 22.96 -7.00
CA ASP A 95 13.23 23.95 -6.55
C ASP A 95 11.85 23.39 -6.19
N SER A 96 11.70 22.09 -5.90
CA SER A 96 10.42 21.62 -5.35
C SER A 96 10.26 22.13 -3.91
N PRO A 97 9.21 22.88 -3.56
CA PRO A 97 8.96 23.27 -2.19
C PRO A 97 8.94 22.00 -1.35
N ARG A 98 9.74 21.98 -0.28
CA ARG A 98 9.76 20.88 0.71
C ARG A 98 8.31 20.54 0.99
N ILE A 99 7.82 19.40 0.48
CA ILE A 99 6.47 18.94 0.82
C ILE A 99 6.52 18.84 2.34
N PRO A 100 5.82 19.72 3.08
CA PRO A 100 5.95 19.73 4.52
C PRO A 100 5.56 18.32 4.95
N ARG A 101 6.43 17.68 5.75
CA ARG A 101 6.12 16.39 6.35
C ARG A 101 4.79 16.57 7.05
N ARG A 102 3.69 16.18 6.40
CA ARG A 102 2.39 16.17 7.07
C ARG A 102 2.57 15.14 8.16
N PRO A 103 2.41 15.50 9.45
CA PRO A 103 2.38 14.50 10.48
C PRO A 103 1.34 13.50 10.04
N VAL A 104 1.75 12.23 9.91
CA VAL A 104 0.81 11.15 9.64
C VAL A 104 -0.28 11.30 10.68
N SER A 105 -1.51 11.53 10.21
CA SER A 105 -2.66 11.63 11.09
C SER A 105 -2.57 10.50 12.10
N LYS A 106 -2.66 10.82 13.40
CA LYS A 106 -2.65 9.81 14.48
C LYS A 106 -3.74 8.73 14.27
N ASN A 107 -4.69 8.94 13.35
CA ASN A 107 -5.66 7.92 12.95
C ASN A 107 -5.02 6.73 12.23
N HIS A 108 -3.92 6.92 11.49
CA HIS A 108 -3.16 5.80 10.91
C HIS A 108 -2.29 5.06 11.94
N GLN A 109 -1.96 5.70 13.07
CA GLN A 109 -1.27 5.05 14.20
C GLN A 109 -2.23 4.40 15.20
N ARG A 110 -3.50 4.80 15.23
CA ARG A 110 -4.54 4.20 16.08
C ARG A 110 -5.13 2.89 15.52
N ILE A 111 -4.77 2.56 14.29
CA ILE A 111 -5.19 1.35 13.56
C ILE A 111 -4.02 0.34 13.46
N ILE A 112 -2.92 0.55 14.21
CA ILE A 112 -1.80 -0.39 14.31
C ILE A 112 -1.70 -0.88 15.75
#